data_AF-A0A927WM31-F1
#
_entry.id   AF-A0A927WM31-F1
#
_cell.length_a   1.000
_cell.length_b   1.000
_cell.length_c   1.000
_cell.angle_alpha   90.00
_cell.angle_beta   90.00
_cell.angle_gamma   90.00
#
_symmetry.space_group_name_H-M   'P 1'
#
loop_
_entity.id
_entity.type
_entity.pdbx_description
1 polymer ?
#
loop_
_entity_poly.entity_id
_entity_poly.type
_entity_poly.pdbx_seq_one_letter_code
_entity_poly.pdbx_strand_id
1 'polypeptide(L)'
;MADKGNIRAKLDSEILDVAFSYEDEEVFIMPRGSKIYDVWYGTGENEVKKTYTSLEDLMTDKFYNGKSLEEIADRIKVKYY
;
A
#
# COMPACT_ATOMS: atom_id res chain seq x y z
N MET A 1 9.11 -1.63 15.62
CA MET A 1 9.51 -2.70 14.68
C MET A 1 9.29 -2.12 13.29
N ALA A 2 10.28 -2.20 12.41
CA ALA A 2 10.20 -1.65 11.06
C ALA A 2 9.32 -2.56 10.19
N ASP A 3 8.20 -2.04 9.69
CA ASP A 3 7.21 -2.81 8.91
C ASP A 3 7.64 -3.03 7.44
N LYS A 4 8.78 -2.47 7.01
CA LYS A 4 9.26 -2.52 5.62
C LYS A 4 9.48 -3.92 5.05
N GLY A 5 10.08 -4.83 5.82
CA GLY A 5 10.20 -6.24 5.40
C GLY A 5 8.86 -7.00 5.44
N ASN A 6 7.94 -6.55 6.29
CA ASN A 6 6.68 -7.23 6.56
C ASN A 6 5.62 -6.90 5.50
N ILE A 7 5.51 -5.63 5.09
CA ILE A 7 4.51 -5.22 4.09
C ILE A 7 4.77 -5.83 2.71
N ARG A 8 6.02 -5.85 2.25
CA ARG A 8 6.37 -6.43 0.95
C ARG A 8 6.06 -7.93 0.90
N ALA A 9 6.49 -8.67 1.93
CA ALA A 9 6.24 -10.12 2.00
C ALA A 9 4.73 -10.45 2.06
N LYS A 10 3.93 -9.60 2.72
CA LYS A 10 2.48 -9.79 2.79
C LYS A 10 1.78 -9.47 1.48
N LEU A 11 2.14 -8.36 0.84
CA LEU A 11 1.60 -8.04 -0.48
C LEU A 11 1.99 -9.13 -1.49
N ASP A 12 3.23 -9.61 -1.47
CA ASP A 12 3.69 -10.72 -2.32
C ASP A 12 2.92 -12.04 -2.07
N SER A 13 2.43 -12.25 -0.85
CA SER A 13 1.58 -13.42 -0.55
C SER A 13 0.20 -13.33 -1.21
N GLU A 14 -0.29 -12.12 -1.50
CA GLU A 14 -1.62 -11.84 -2.04
C GLU A 14 -2.80 -12.39 -1.21
N ILE A 15 -2.57 -12.71 0.07
CA ILE A 15 -3.59 -13.38 0.92
C ILE A 15 -4.47 -12.38 1.67
N LEU A 16 -3.91 -11.25 2.08
CA LEU A 16 -4.54 -10.33 3.01
C LEU A 16 -4.55 -8.91 2.46
N ASP A 17 -5.65 -8.23 2.74
CA ASP A 17 -5.74 -6.80 2.54
C ASP A 17 -4.83 -6.08 3.53
N VAL A 18 -4.25 -4.98 3.07
CA VAL A 18 -3.32 -4.16 3.83
C VAL A 18 -3.93 -2.79 4.00
N ALA A 19 -4.19 -2.40 5.24
CA ALA A 19 -4.72 -1.09 5.59
C ALA A 19 -3.77 -0.35 6.52
N PHE A 20 -3.53 0.93 6.29
CA PHE A 20 -2.75 1.77 7.19
C PHE A 20 -3.12 3.24 7.01
N SER A 21 -2.57 4.11 7.85
CA SER A 21 -2.70 5.56 7.68
C SER A 21 -1.32 6.16 7.43
N TYR A 22 -1.25 7.15 6.54
CA TYR A 22 -0.04 7.93 6.25
C TYR A 22 -0.43 9.39 6.08
N GLU A 23 0.21 10.30 6.82
CA GLU A 23 -0.07 11.75 6.77
C GLU A 23 -1.56 12.10 6.87
N ASP A 24 -2.24 11.50 7.86
CA ASP A 24 -3.68 11.67 8.14
C ASP A 24 -4.66 11.12 7.09
N GLU A 25 -4.14 10.53 6.01
CA GLU A 25 -4.93 9.86 4.98
C GLU A 25 -4.96 8.34 5.19
N GLU A 26 -6.07 7.71 4.84
CA GLU A 26 -6.21 6.25 4.88
C GLU A 26 -5.68 5.63 3.59
N VAL A 27 -4.97 4.52 3.73
CA VAL A 27 -4.49 3.68 2.62
C VAL A 27 -5.11 2.30 2.75
N PHE A 28 -5.62 1.80 1.63
CA PHE A 28 -6.08 0.44 1.49
C PHE A 28 -5.43 -0.19 0.26
N ILE A 29 -4.83 -1.37 0.42
CA ILE A 29 -4.23 -2.15 -0.66
C ILE A 29 -4.89 -3.52 -0.65
N MET A 30 -5.59 -3.85 -1.72
CA MET A 30 -6.22 -5.15 -1.91
C MET A 30 -5.51 -5.92 -3.03
N PRO A 31 -4.79 -7.00 -2.70
CA PRO A 31 -4.34 -7.96 -3.70
C PRO A 31 -5.55 -8.65 -4.35
N ARG A 32 -5.54 -8.78 -5.67
CA ARG A 32 -6.58 -9.50 -6.45
C ARG A 32 -6.13 -10.90 -6.89
N GLY A 33 -4.91 -11.28 -6.51
CA GLY A 33 -4.21 -12.42 -7.09
C GLY A 33 -3.62 -12.09 -8.45
N SER A 34 -2.73 -12.96 -8.95
CA SER A 34 -2.06 -12.80 -10.25
C SER A 34 -1.21 -11.54 -10.37
N LYS A 35 -0.65 -11.05 -9.26
CA LYS A 35 0.17 -9.83 -9.14
C LYS A 35 -0.58 -8.54 -9.44
N ILE A 36 -1.89 -8.52 -9.20
CA ILE A 36 -2.72 -7.33 -9.37
C ILE A 36 -3.07 -6.76 -7.99
N TYR A 37 -2.89 -5.46 -7.82
CA TYR A 37 -3.10 -4.75 -6.56
C TYR A 37 -3.94 -3.50 -6.81
N ASP A 38 -5.12 -3.45 -6.21
CA ASP A 38 -5.91 -2.21 -6.18
C ASP A 38 -5.55 -1.41 -4.93
N VAL A 39 -5.23 -0.13 -5.12
CA VAL A 39 -4.83 0.78 -4.05
C VAL A 39 -5.77 1.96 -3.99
N TRP A 40 -6.20 2.28 -2.77
CA TRP A 40 -6.92 3.49 -2.40
C TRP A 40 -6.04 4.30 -1.46
N TYR A 41 -5.94 5.60 -1.71
CA TYR A 41 -5.27 6.54 -0.81
C TYR A 41 -6.11 7.80 -0.65
N GLY A 42 -6.31 8.20 0.59
CA GLY A 42 -7.13 9.33 0.98
C GLY A 42 -8.60 8.99 1.14
N THR A 43 -9.39 9.96 1.56
CA THR A 43 -10.83 9.78 1.83
C THR A 43 -11.70 10.84 1.16
N GLY A 44 -12.97 10.50 0.93
CA GLY A 44 -13.97 11.42 0.38
C GLY A 44 -13.61 11.90 -1.03
N GLU A 45 -13.61 13.22 -1.24
CA GLU A 45 -13.31 13.84 -2.55
C GLU A 45 -11.83 13.83 -2.92
N ASN A 46 -10.94 13.56 -1.96
CA ASN A 46 -9.50 13.46 -2.18
C ASN A 46 -9.02 12.01 -2.40
N GLU A 47 -9.95 11.04 -2.38
CA GLU A 47 -9.63 9.64 -2.62
C GLU A 47 -9.08 9.44 -4.03
N VAL A 48 -7.84 8.95 -4.12
CA VAL A 48 -7.21 8.52 -5.36
C VAL A 48 -7.11 7.01 -5.41
N LYS A 49 -7.33 6.44 -6.60
CA LYS A 49 -7.30 5.00 -6.85
C LYS A 49 -6.29 4.68 -7.92
N LYS A 50 -5.55 3.59 -7.73
CA LYS A 50 -4.64 3.07 -8.75
C LYS A 50 -4.54 1.56 -8.67
N THR A 51 -4.53 0.92 -9.83
CA THR A 51 -4.28 -0.51 -9.96
C THR A 51 -2.86 -0.72 -10.46
N TYR A 52 -2.13 -1.62 -9.81
CA TYR A 52 -0.79 -2.06 -10.21
C TYR A 52 -0.84 -3.51 -10.65
N THR A 53 -0.06 -3.88 -11.66
CA THR A 53 0.11 -5.27 -12.14
C THR A 53 1.49 -5.84 -11.81
N SER A 54 2.21 -5.16 -10.91
CA SER A 54 3.55 -5.49 -10.46
C SER A 54 3.72 -5.01 -9.02
N LEU A 55 4.23 -5.89 -8.15
CA LEU A 55 4.58 -5.52 -6.78
C LEU A 55 5.71 -4.49 -6.76
N GLU A 56 6.64 -4.57 -7.72
CA GLU A 56 7.75 -3.61 -7.81
C GLU A 56 7.24 -2.20 -8.09
N ASP A 57 6.28 -2.07 -9.01
CA ASP A 57 5.68 -0.78 -9.37
C ASP A 57 4.91 -0.21 -8.19
N LEU A 58 4.12 -1.05 -7.50
CA LEU A 58 3.42 -0.66 -6.27
C LEU A 58 4.38 -0.14 -5.18
N MET A 59 5.52 -0.80 -5.00
CA MET A 59 6.47 -0.46 -3.95
C MET A 59 7.26 0.82 -4.25
N THR A 60 7.54 1.10 -5.54
CA THR A 60 8.46 2.15 -5.96
C THR A 60 7.79 3.40 -6.53
N ASP A 61 6.51 3.31 -6.93
CA ASP A 61 5.75 4.46 -7.45
C ASP A 61 5.50 5.52 -6.37
N LYS A 62 5.66 6.79 -6.75
CA LYS A 62 5.57 7.97 -5.84
C LYS A 62 4.12 8.43 -5.64
N PHE A 63 3.27 7.49 -5.27
CA PHE A 63 1.82 7.68 -5.17
C PHE A 63 1.37 8.40 -3.88
N TYR A 64 2.10 8.23 -2.78
CA TYR A 64 1.72 8.73 -1.46
C TYR A 64 2.33 10.11 -1.21
N ASN A 65 1.68 11.18 -1.67
CA ASN A 65 2.18 12.56 -1.57
C ASN A 65 3.61 12.74 -2.12
N GLY A 66 3.91 12.08 -3.25
CA GLY A 66 5.23 12.11 -3.87
C GLY A 66 6.26 11.18 -3.23
N LYS A 67 5.85 10.33 -2.29
CA LYS A 67 6.62 9.24 -1.69
C LYS A 67 6.15 7.88 -2.17
N SER A 68 7.08 6.93 -2.23
CA SER A 68 6.75 5.53 -2.51
C SER A 68 6.38 4.75 -1.27
N LEU A 69 5.71 3.60 -1.45
CA LEU A 69 5.41 2.70 -0.34
C LEU A 69 6.69 2.26 0.36
N GLU A 70 7.75 2.02 -0.40
CA GLU A 70 9.06 1.66 0.13
C GLU A 70 9.68 2.77 1.02
N GLU A 71 9.51 4.04 0.63
CA GLU A 71 10.02 5.19 1.41
C GLU A 71 9.25 5.38 2.73
N ILE A 72 7.96 5.04 2.76
CA ILE A 72 7.09 5.27 3.93
C ILE A 72 6.93 4.03 4.81
N ALA A 73 7.35 2.85 4.36
CA ALA A 73 7.07 1.58 5.04
C ALA A 73 7.61 1.51 6.48
N ASP A 74 8.68 2.24 6.81
CA ASP A 74 9.23 2.31 8.16
C ASP A 74 8.47 3.28 9.10
N ARG A 75 7.53 4.06 8.54
CA ARG A 75 6.79 5.12 9.24
C ARG A 75 5.32 4.79 9.46
N ILE A 76 4.81 3.77 8.78
CA ILE A 76 3.42 3.35 8.84
C ILE A 76 3.26 2.20 9.83
N LYS A 77 2.06 2.11 10.42
CA LYS A 77 1.65 0.95 11.21
C LYS A 77 0.58 0.21 10.44
N VAL A 78 0.89 -1.00 10.02
CA VAL A 78 -0.04 -1.76 9.19
C VAL A 78 -1.07 -2.50 10.04
N LYS A 79 -2.35 -2.35 9.69
CA LYS A 79 -3.46 -3.18 10.15
C LYS A 79 -3.75 -4.21 9.07
N TYR A 80 -3.99 -5.43 9.51
CA TYR A 80 -4.29 -6.57 8.64
C TYR A 80 -5.70 -7.05 8.96
N TYR A 81 -6.47 -7.35 7.91
CA TYR A 81 -7.82 -7.88 8.00
C TYR A 81 -7.89 -9.25 7.33
#